data_AF-A0A835LTU2-F1
#
_entry.id   AF-A0A835LTU2-F1
#
_cell.length_a   1.000
_cell.length_b   1.000
_cell.length_c   1.000
_cell.angle_alpha   90.00
_cell.angle_beta   90.00
_cell.angle_gamma   90.00
#
_symmetry.space_group_name_H-M   'P 1'
#
loop_
_entity.id
_entity.type
_entity.pdbx_description
1 polymer ?
#
loop_
_entity_poly.entity_id
_entity_poly.type
_entity_poly.pdbx_seq_one_letter_code
_entity_poly.pdbx_strand_id
1 'polypeptide(L)'
;MKPFLLPSILRYGLYAEQISGTSFTAPRKSNQRSWLYRIKPSVTHEPFKPRVPSHEKLVSEFNQTNSFANPTQLYWKPVEIPDSPTDFIDGLFTMCGAGSSFLRHGYDIHMYTANKSMENSAFCKG
;
A
#
# COMPACT_ATOMS: atom_id res chain seq x y z
N MET A 1 -23.95 27.73 3.96
CA MET A 1 -22.57 27.24 4.12
C MET A 1 -21.83 27.57 2.84
N LYS A 2 -20.92 28.55 2.82
CA LYS A 2 -20.25 28.98 1.58
C LYS A 2 -19.42 27.81 1.03
N PRO A 3 -19.54 27.43 -0.25
CA PRO A 3 -18.69 26.41 -0.85
C PRO A 3 -17.25 26.91 -0.79
N PHE A 4 -16.37 26.10 -0.23
CA PHE A 4 -14.93 26.32 -0.24
C PHE A 4 -14.45 26.07 -1.67
N LEU A 5 -14.64 27.05 -2.56
CA LEU A 5 -13.97 27.05 -3.85
C LEU A 5 -12.47 27.18 -3.58
N LEU A 6 -11.67 26.33 -4.22
CA LEU A 6 -10.21 26.43 -4.13
C LEU A 6 -9.80 27.84 -4.56
N PRO A 7 -9.09 28.60 -3.71
CA PRO A 7 -8.65 29.93 -4.07
C PRO A 7 -7.63 29.85 -5.22
N SER A 8 -7.57 30.87 -6.06
CA SER A 8 -6.61 30.96 -7.16
C SER A 8 -5.15 30.95 -6.67
N ILE A 9 -4.90 31.44 -5.45
CA ILE A 9 -3.60 31.38 -4.77
C ILE A 9 -3.86 30.92 -3.33
N LEU A 10 -3.18 29.85 -2.93
CA LEU A 10 -3.24 29.32 -1.57
C LEU A 10 -2.23 30.03 -0.66
N ARG A 11 -2.54 30.06 0.64
CA ARG A 11 -1.60 30.57 1.65
C ARG A 11 -0.30 29.77 1.58
N TYR A 12 0.82 30.48 1.72
CA TYR A 12 2.19 29.94 1.61
C TYR A 12 2.56 29.35 0.24
N GLY A 13 1.77 29.62 -0.82
CA GLY A 13 2.05 29.09 -2.15
C GLY A 13 1.95 27.57 -2.25
N LEU A 14 1.16 26.93 -1.36
CA LEU A 14 0.98 25.49 -1.35
C LEU A 14 0.10 25.01 -2.52
N TYR A 15 0.22 23.72 -2.84
CA TYR A 15 -0.68 23.03 -3.75
C TYR A 15 -1.78 22.32 -2.95
N ALA A 16 -3.03 22.51 -3.35
CA ALA A 16 -4.15 21.70 -2.84
C ALA A 16 -4.28 20.42 -3.67
N GLU A 17 -4.29 19.28 -2.99
CA GLU A 17 -4.42 17.96 -3.59
C GLU A 17 -5.47 17.17 -2.82
N GLN A 18 -6.42 16.53 -3.53
CA GLN A 18 -7.41 15.66 -2.89
C GLN A 18 -6.99 14.20 -3.04
N ILE A 19 -6.90 13.47 -1.94
CA ILE A 19 -6.85 12.00 -1.94
C ILE A 19 -8.28 11.50 -1.72
N SER A 20 -8.76 10.67 -2.64
CA SER A 20 -10.10 10.07 -2.58
C SER A 20 -9.98 8.58 -2.26
N GLY A 21 -10.48 8.17 -1.09
CA GLY A 21 -10.48 6.76 -0.67
C GLY A 21 -11.70 5.98 -1.13
N THR A 22 -12.76 6.67 -1.58
CA THR A 22 -14.01 6.06 -2.08
C THR A 22 -14.50 6.75 -3.34
N SER A 23 -15.49 6.14 -4.02
CA SER A 23 -16.20 6.77 -5.15
C SER A 23 -16.76 8.15 -4.77
N PHE A 24 -16.76 9.09 -5.73
CA PHE A 24 -17.33 10.42 -5.55
C PHE A 24 -18.83 10.41 -5.19
N THR A 25 -19.55 9.39 -5.66
CA THR A 25 -20.99 9.22 -5.41
C THR A 25 -21.29 8.39 -4.16
N ALA A 26 -20.28 7.98 -3.39
CA ALA A 26 -20.49 7.24 -2.14
C ALA A 26 -21.36 8.05 -1.17
N PRO A 27 -22.33 7.41 -0.47
CA PRO A 27 -23.13 8.07 0.55
C PRO A 27 -22.27 8.80 1.58
N ARG A 28 -22.74 9.94 2.09
CA ARG A 28 -21.93 10.80 2.99
C ARG A 28 -21.32 10.06 4.19
N LYS A 29 -22.00 9.05 4.72
CA LYS A 29 -21.51 8.26 5.87
C LYS A 29 -20.30 7.37 5.53
N SER A 30 -20.17 6.95 4.28
CA SER A 30 -19.07 6.10 3.81
C SER A 30 -18.07 6.83 2.92
N ASN A 31 -18.34 8.08 2.55
CA ASN A 31 -17.47 8.87 1.68
C ASN A 31 -16.18 9.29 2.41
N GLN A 32 -15.04 8.80 1.92
CA GLN A 32 -13.71 9.09 2.49
C GLN A 32 -12.87 9.90 1.50
N ARG A 33 -12.50 11.11 1.91
CA ARG A 33 -11.57 11.96 1.18
C ARG A 33 -10.83 12.90 2.12
N SER A 34 -9.63 13.30 1.73
CA SER A 34 -8.83 14.29 2.46
C SER A 34 -8.22 15.29 1.49
N TRP A 35 -8.13 16.55 1.91
CA TRP A 35 -7.41 17.60 1.20
C TRP A 35 -6.04 17.81 1.86
N LEU A 36 -4.99 17.74 1.06
CA LEU A 36 -3.62 18.00 1.45
C LEU A 36 -3.19 19.34 0.88
N TYR A 37 -2.54 20.16 1.70
CA TYR A 37 -1.90 21.41 1.29
C TYR A 37 -0.39 21.21 1.41
N ARG A 38 0.30 20.99 0.28
CA ARG A 38 1.69 20.50 0.24
C ARG A 38 2.59 21.34 -0.65
N ILE A 39 3.89 21.32 -0.35
CA ILE A 39 4.91 22.14 -1.02
C ILE A 39 5.07 21.75 -2.51
N LYS A 40 5.06 20.45 -2.80
CA LYS A 40 5.10 19.90 -4.16
C LYS A 40 3.95 18.90 -4.33
N PRO A 41 3.21 18.92 -5.45
CA PRO A 41 2.15 17.95 -5.70
C PRO A 41 2.73 16.54 -5.89
N SER A 42 1.92 15.51 -5.64
CA SER A 42 2.36 14.11 -5.74
C SER A 42 2.78 13.74 -7.16
N VAL A 43 2.23 14.38 -8.19
CA VAL A 43 2.54 14.11 -9.61
C VAL A 43 3.99 14.46 -10.01
N THR A 44 4.74 15.17 -9.17
CA THR A 44 6.14 15.53 -9.43
C THR A 44 7.08 14.36 -9.14
N HIS A 45 7.00 13.31 -9.96
CA HIS A 45 7.89 12.15 -9.91
C HIS A 45 8.27 11.67 -11.34
N GLU A 46 9.38 10.95 -11.45
CA GLU A 46 9.75 10.25 -12.70
C GLU A 46 8.83 9.05 -12.98
N PRO A 47 8.72 8.57 -14.22
CA PRO A 47 7.97 7.35 -14.53
C PRO A 47 8.39 6.17 -13.64
N PHE A 48 7.39 5.43 -13.14
CA PHE A 48 7.65 4.25 -12.30
C PHE A 48 8.44 3.20 -13.07
N LYS A 49 9.42 2.60 -12.38
CA LYS A 49 10.17 1.45 -12.85
C LYS A 49 9.80 0.23 -12.00
N PRO A 50 9.63 -0.97 -12.58
CA PRO A 50 9.43 -2.18 -11.80
C PRO A 50 10.56 -2.38 -10.80
N ARG A 51 10.22 -2.54 -9.52
CA ARG A 51 11.17 -3.01 -8.50
C ARG A 51 11.17 -4.53 -8.52
N VAL A 52 12.34 -5.14 -8.66
CA VAL A 52 12.52 -6.58 -8.44
C VAL A 52 12.78 -6.77 -6.95
N PRO A 53 11.88 -7.44 -6.19
CA PRO A 53 12.12 -7.67 -4.76
C PRO A 53 13.32 -8.61 -4.55
N SER A 54 13.92 -8.56 -3.37
CA SER A 54 14.99 -9.49 -2.97
C SER A 54 14.56 -10.96 -2.94
N HIS A 55 13.24 -11.22 -2.88
CA HIS A 55 12.65 -12.54 -2.80
C HIS A 55 11.32 -12.62 -3.57
N GLU A 56 10.89 -13.82 -3.94
CA GLU A 56 9.61 -14.04 -4.65
C GLU A 56 8.43 -14.33 -3.72
N LYS A 57 8.58 -14.08 -2.41
CA LYS A 57 7.58 -14.42 -1.37
C LYS A 57 6.43 -13.42 -1.24
N LEU A 58 6.45 -12.33 -2.01
CA LEU A 58 5.34 -11.38 -2.06
C LEU A 58 4.41 -11.78 -3.21
N VAL A 59 3.30 -12.43 -2.87
CA VAL A 59 2.30 -12.92 -3.83
C VAL A 59 0.94 -12.24 -3.59
N SER A 60 0.16 -12.09 -4.66
CA SER A 60 -1.15 -11.41 -4.67
C SER A 60 -2.27 -12.22 -5.33
N GLU A 61 -1.95 -13.40 -5.89
CA GLU A 61 -2.93 -14.33 -6.44
C GLU A 61 -2.75 -15.68 -5.74
N PHE A 62 -3.87 -16.34 -5.42
CA PHE A 62 -3.88 -17.62 -4.69
C PHE A 62 -4.57 -18.67 -5.56
N ASN A 63 -3.86 -19.17 -6.56
CA ASN A 63 -4.35 -20.20 -7.46
C ASN A 63 -3.66 -21.54 -7.15
N GLN A 64 -4.06 -22.61 -7.84
CA GLN A 64 -3.50 -23.95 -7.63
C GLN A 64 -2.00 -24.07 -7.97
N THR A 65 -1.40 -23.08 -8.64
CA THR A 65 0.03 -23.11 -9.00
C THR A 65 0.96 -22.61 -7.90
N ASN A 66 0.47 -21.74 -7.01
CA ASN A 66 1.28 -21.14 -5.94
C ASN A 66 0.68 -21.30 -4.53
N SER A 67 -0.51 -21.92 -4.41
CA SER A 67 -1.21 -22.09 -3.14
C SER A 67 -2.04 -23.38 -3.13
N PHE A 68 -2.29 -23.90 -1.93
CA PHE A 68 -3.14 -25.07 -1.71
C PHE A 68 -4.03 -24.85 -0.47
N ALA A 69 -5.30 -25.25 -0.57
CA ALA A 69 -6.23 -25.16 0.53
C ALA A 69 -6.08 -26.39 1.46
N ASN A 70 -5.49 -26.19 2.63
CA ASN A 70 -5.43 -27.21 3.67
C ASN A 70 -6.49 -26.91 4.75
N PRO A 71 -7.47 -27.81 4.99
CA PRO A 71 -8.50 -27.60 6.02
C PRO A 71 -7.98 -27.81 7.45
N THR A 72 -6.77 -28.33 7.60
CA THR A 72 -6.15 -28.56 8.91
C THR A 72 -5.68 -27.24 9.51
N GLN A 73 -5.81 -27.10 10.83
CA GLN A 73 -5.26 -25.96 11.55
C GLN A 73 -3.75 -25.85 11.33
N LEU A 74 -3.30 -24.66 10.90
CA LEU A 74 -1.88 -24.34 10.75
C LEU A 74 -1.40 -23.48 11.92
N TYR A 75 -0.15 -23.70 12.31
CA TYR A 75 0.56 -22.89 13.29
C TYR A 75 1.95 -22.57 12.74
N TRP A 76 2.41 -21.35 12.95
CA TRP A 76 3.73 -20.90 12.55
C TRP A 76 4.55 -20.53 13.79
N LYS A 77 5.80 -20.98 13.80
CA LYS A 77 6.80 -20.47 14.75
C LYS A 77 7.11 -19.00 14.43
N PRO A 78 7.62 -18.21 15.39
CA PRO A 78 8.13 -16.87 15.11
C PRO A 78 9.14 -16.90 13.96
N VAL A 79 9.05 -15.92 13.06
CA VAL A 79 9.95 -15.80 11.92
C VAL A 79 11.26 -15.17 12.38
N GLU A 80 12.38 -15.74 11.93
CA GLU A 80 13.71 -15.27 12.28
C GLU A 80 13.98 -13.87 11.70
N ILE A 81 14.67 -13.04 12.48
CA ILE A 81 15.12 -11.73 12.02
C ILE A 81 16.33 -11.97 11.09
N PRO A 82 16.36 -11.38 9.88
CA PRO A 82 17.46 -11.58 8.95
C PRO A 82 18.77 -11.02 9.52
N ASP A 83 19.90 -11.67 9.21
CA ASP A 83 21.25 -11.15 9.51
C ASP A 83 21.69 -10.11 8.47
N SER A 84 21.29 -10.29 7.22
CA SER A 84 21.57 -9.35 6.13
C SER A 84 20.76 -8.07 6.28
N PRO A 85 21.26 -6.90 5.84
CA PRO A 85 20.48 -5.66 5.86
C PRO A 85 19.18 -5.79 5.05
N THR A 86 18.03 -5.65 5.72
CA THR A 86 16.69 -5.85 5.16
C THR A 86 15.75 -4.79 5.70
N ASP A 87 15.15 -4.01 4.80
CA ASP A 87 14.15 -3.00 5.15
C ASP A 87 12.73 -3.59 5.21
N PHE A 88 11.74 -2.76 5.55
CA PHE A 88 10.35 -3.19 5.66
C PHE A 88 9.79 -3.83 4.39
N ILE A 89 10.17 -3.35 3.20
CA ILE A 89 9.63 -3.84 1.92
C ILE A 89 10.33 -5.12 1.49
N ASP A 90 11.65 -5.18 1.63
CA ASP A 90 12.45 -6.37 1.30
C ASP A 90 12.23 -7.52 2.28
N GLY A 91 11.71 -7.21 3.48
CA GLY A 91 11.35 -8.20 4.49
C GLY A 91 9.89 -8.63 4.48
N LEU A 92 9.05 -8.08 3.60
CA LEU A 92 7.60 -8.30 3.56
C LEU A 92 7.23 -9.52 2.71
N PHE A 93 6.61 -10.52 3.30
CA PHE A 93 6.17 -11.74 2.58
C PHE A 93 4.72 -12.09 2.89
N THR A 94 4.05 -12.71 1.91
CA THR A 94 2.65 -13.12 2.02
C THR A 94 2.55 -14.50 2.69
N MET A 95 1.75 -14.58 3.75
CA MET A 95 1.48 -15.81 4.48
C MET A 95 0.32 -16.59 3.87
N CYS A 96 -0.79 -15.89 3.63
CA CYS A 96 -2.00 -16.44 3.05
C CYS A 96 -2.89 -15.30 2.55
N GLY A 97 -3.95 -15.65 1.85
CA GLY A 97 -4.95 -14.71 1.38
C GLY A 97 -6.03 -15.44 0.61
N ALA A 98 -6.98 -14.67 0.10
CA ALA A 98 -8.08 -15.18 -0.70
C ALA A 98 -8.57 -14.11 -1.67
N GLY A 99 -9.04 -14.55 -2.84
CA GLY A 99 -9.57 -13.67 -3.88
C GLY A 99 -8.52 -13.32 -4.93
N SER A 100 -8.72 -12.19 -5.61
CA SER A 100 -7.85 -11.73 -6.70
C SER A 100 -7.58 -10.23 -6.58
N SER A 101 -6.31 -9.89 -6.65
CA SER A 101 -5.82 -8.51 -6.65
C SER A 101 -6.29 -7.78 -7.91
N PHE A 102 -6.33 -8.48 -9.05
CA PHE A 102 -6.82 -7.94 -10.31
C PHE A 102 -8.29 -7.52 -10.24
N LEU A 103 -9.13 -8.32 -9.58
CA LEU A 103 -10.56 -8.03 -9.40
C LEU A 103 -10.84 -7.05 -8.26
N ARG A 104 -9.81 -6.65 -7.49
CA ARG A 104 -9.94 -5.86 -6.26
C ARG A 104 -10.93 -6.46 -5.27
N HIS A 105 -10.94 -7.79 -5.18
CA HIS A 105 -11.84 -8.54 -4.31
C HIS A 105 -11.05 -9.61 -3.58
N GLY A 106 -10.81 -9.41 -2.29
CA GLY A 106 -10.03 -10.33 -1.51
C GLY A 106 -9.32 -9.66 -0.36
N TYR A 107 -8.41 -10.42 0.25
CA TYR A 107 -7.49 -9.94 1.27
C TYR A 107 -6.21 -10.78 1.24
N ASP A 108 -5.15 -10.15 1.71
CA ASP A 108 -3.84 -10.77 1.85
C ASP A 108 -3.36 -10.55 3.29
N ILE A 109 -2.74 -11.55 3.88
CA ILE A 109 -2.09 -11.48 5.19
C ILE A 109 -0.59 -11.58 4.94
N HIS A 110 0.12 -10.53 5.31
CA HIS A 110 1.57 -10.46 5.21
C HIS A 110 2.22 -10.47 6.59
N MET A 111 3.43 -10.99 6.65
CA MET A 111 4.34 -10.81 7.78
C MET A 111 5.58 -10.08 7.25
N TYR A 112 6.29 -9.39 8.15
CA TYR A 112 7.58 -8.79 7.81
C TYR A 112 8.60 -9.03 8.91
N THR A 113 9.87 -9.09 8.52
CA THR A 113 11.02 -9.04 9.41
C THR A 113 12.03 -8.07 8.81
N ALA A 114 12.51 -7.10 9.58
CA ALA A 114 13.39 -6.05 9.10
C ALA A 114 14.39 -5.66 10.18
N ASN A 115 15.60 -5.30 9.76
CA ASN A 115 16.68 -4.85 10.64
C ASN A 115 17.32 -3.52 10.17
N LYS A 116 16.83 -2.95 9.07
CA LYS A 116 17.31 -1.70 8.47
C LYS A 116 16.16 -0.72 8.22
N SER A 117 16.43 0.57 8.39
CA SER A 117 15.49 1.64 8.03
C SER A 117 15.33 1.80 6.51
N MET A 118 14.15 2.27 6.10
CA MET A 118 13.88 2.72 4.73
C MET A 118 14.47 4.12 4.49
N GLU A 119 15.67 4.17 3.92
CA GLU A 119 16.38 5.44 3.64
C GLU A 119 15.95 6.03 2.29
N ASN A 120 15.53 7.30 2.27
CA ASN A 120 15.09 8.03 1.08
C ASN A 120 14.01 7.30 0.26
N SER A 121 13.21 6.46 0.90
CA SER A 121 12.13 5.71 0.28
C SER A 121 10.86 5.81 1.09
N ALA A 122 9.73 5.71 0.39
CA ALA A 122 8.41 5.65 0.99
C ALA A 122 7.60 4.60 0.23
N PHE A 123 6.66 3.96 0.94
CA PHE A 123 5.77 2.96 0.37
C PHE A 123 4.32 3.38 0.54
N CYS A 124 3.54 3.21 -0.52
CA CYS A 124 2.11 3.43 -0.53
C CYS A 124 1.45 2.28 -1.30
N LYS A 125 0.42 1.65 -0.69
CA LYS A 125 -0.39 0.63 -1.35
C LYS A 125 -1.49 1.30 -2.16
N GLY A 126 -1.51 1.04 -3.47
CA GLY A 126 -2.50 1.56 -4.42
C GLY A 126 -3.74 0.70 -4.58
#